data_AF-F4XSK8-F1
#
_entry.id   AF-F4XSK8-F1
#
_cell.length_a   1.000
_cell.length_b   1.000
_cell.length_c   1.000
_cell.angle_alpha   90.00
_cell.angle_beta   90.00
_cell.angle_gamma   90.00
#
_symmetry.space_group_name_H-M   'P 1'
#
loop_
_entity.id
_entity.type
_entity.pdbx_description
1 polymer ?
#
loop_
_entity_poly.entity_id
_entity_poly.type
_entity_poly.pdbx_seq_one_letter_code
_entity_poly.pdbx_strand_id
1 'polypeptide(L)'
;MGALRYSDKKRFVDFLKKSNSQTFYKVLKTFYKELENEWMEAGNKLEDFAKKGPKIVIILDNASFHKKAEYIHKIEEDMPNIYLEYLPEYSPDYNLIELVWHSAKEYIANRVFKSIEELECLLNHLLNEGGLIIKWVRKIKNKGNAVITV
;
A
#
# COMPACT_ATOMS: atom_id res chain seq x y z
N MET A 1 -6.53 -3.40 -1.54
CA MET A 1 -5.40 -3.43 -0.60
C MET A 1 -4.50 -2.26 -0.91
N GLY A 2 -3.90 -1.62 0.08
CA GLY A 2 -3.02 -0.48 -0.17
C GLY A 2 -1.80 -0.45 0.72
N ALA A 3 -0.71 0.13 0.22
CA ALA A 3 0.55 0.32 0.90
C ALA A 3 1.08 1.74 0.63
N LEU A 4 1.89 2.23 1.57
CA LEU A 4 2.57 3.52 1.47
C LEU A 4 4.05 3.31 1.75
N ARG A 5 4.89 3.70 0.80
CA ARG A 5 6.34 3.70 0.99
C ARG A 5 6.74 4.89 1.86
N TYR A 6 7.47 4.61 2.93
CA TYR A 6 7.80 5.63 3.92
C TYR A 6 8.73 6.73 3.37
N SER A 7 9.74 6.38 2.58
CA SER A 7 10.81 7.28 2.14
C SER A 7 10.33 8.43 1.25
N ASP A 8 9.45 8.14 0.31
CA ASP A 8 9.00 9.08 -0.73
C ASP A 8 7.48 9.26 -0.78
N LYS A 9 6.75 8.58 0.10
CA LYS A 9 5.29 8.59 0.17
C LYS A 9 4.61 8.05 -1.10
N LYS A 10 5.32 7.26 -1.91
CA LYS A 10 4.73 6.55 -3.04
C LYS A 10 3.65 5.61 -2.52
N ARG A 11 2.47 5.66 -3.13
CA ARG A 11 1.32 4.83 -2.78
C ARG A 11 1.23 3.70 -3.78
N PHE A 12 0.76 2.56 -3.30
CA PHE A 12 0.41 1.43 -4.13
C PHE A 12 -0.96 0.95 -3.65
N VAL A 13 -2.01 1.15 -4.45
CA VAL A 13 -3.37 0.70 -4.12
C VAL A 13 -3.92 -0.17 -5.23
N ASP A 14 -4.32 -1.39 -4.86
CA ASP A 14 -4.95 -2.37 -5.74
C ASP A 14 -6.41 -2.63 -5.35
N PHE A 15 -7.32 -2.58 -6.32
CA PHE A 15 -8.75 -2.76 -6.14
C PHE A 15 -9.12 -4.24 -6.32
N LEU A 16 -9.18 -4.95 -5.20
CA LEU A 16 -9.40 -6.39 -5.17
C LEU A 16 -10.87 -6.74 -5.02
N LYS A 17 -11.38 -7.64 -5.86
CA LYS A 17 -12.73 -8.24 -5.68
C LYS A 17 -12.87 -9.05 -4.39
N LYS A 18 -11.77 -9.65 -3.90
CA LYS A 18 -11.74 -10.43 -2.65
C LYS A 18 -10.40 -10.29 -1.96
N SER A 19 -10.44 -10.05 -0.64
CA SER A 19 -9.24 -10.05 0.20
C SER A 19 -9.04 -11.43 0.83
N ASN A 20 -7.94 -12.10 0.48
CA ASN A 20 -7.51 -13.37 1.07
C ASN A 20 -5.98 -13.53 0.89
N SER A 21 -5.40 -14.60 1.47
CA SER A 21 -3.94 -14.80 1.43
C SER A 21 -3.39 -14.97 0.01
N GLN A 22 -4.17 -15.54 -0.92
CA GLN A 22 -3.77 -15.67 -2.31
C GLN A 22 -3.71 -14.32 -3.01
N THR A 23 -4.71 -13.45 -2.80
CA THR A 23 -4.71 -12.11 -3.40
C THR A 23 -3.65 -11.21 -2.74
N PHE A 24 -3.42 -11.35 -1.44
CA PHE A 24 -2.30 -10.71 -0.75
C PHE A 24 -0.94 -11.08 -1.36
N TYR A 25 -0.66 -12.37 -1.54
CA TYR A 25 0.57 -12.82 -2.20
C TYR A 25 0.71 -12.26 -3.62
N LYS A 26 -0.37 -12.24 -4.40
CA LYS A 26 -0.36 -11.65 -5.76
C LYS A 26 -0.03 -10.16 -5.74
N VAL A 27 -0.60 -9.41 -4.81
CA VAL A 27 -0.29 -7.98 -4.62
C VAL A 27 1.18 -7.78 -4.34
N LEU A 28 1.75 -8.55 -3.40
CA LEU A 28 3.18 -8.47 -3.09
C LEU A 28 4.05 -8.83 -4.29
N LYS A 29 3.65 -9.82 -5.08
CA LYS A 29 4.38 -10.20 -6.30
C LYS A 29 4.38 -9.09 -7.34
N THR A 30 3.26 -8.38 -7.51
CA THR A 30 3.20 -7.20 -8.38
C THR A 30 4.12 -6.10 -7.87
N PHE A 31 4.03 -5.78 -6.57
CA PHE A 31 4.90 -4.79 -5.93
C PHE A 31 6.40 -5.15 -6.07
N TYR A 32 6.77 -6.41 -5.89
CA TYR A 32 8.15 -6.86 -6.03
C TYR A 32 8.69 -6.65 -7.45
N LYS A 33 7.87 -6.93 -8.47
CA LYS A 33 8.21 -6.62 -9.86
C LYS A 33 8.40 -5.13 -10.12
N GLU A 34 7.62 -4.27 -9.46
CA GLU A 34 7.84 -2.82 -9.55
C GLU A 34 9.20 -2.43 -8.95
N LEU A 35 9.62 -3.04 -7.84
CA LEU A 35 10.94 -2.81 -7.26
C LEU A 35 12.07 -3.30 -8.18
N GLU A 36 11.90 -4.44 -8.83
CA GLU A 36 12.82 -4.96 -9.84
C GLU A 36 12.93 -3.99 -11.03
N ASN A 37 11.81 -3.43 -11.48
CA ASN A 37 11.78 -2.41 -12.54
C ASN A 37 12.51 -1.13 -12.10
N GLU A 38 12.21 -0.59 -10.92
CA GLU A 38 12.90 0.59 -10.37
C GLU A 38 14.42 0.35 -10.26
N TRP A 39 14.82 -0.87 -9.87
CA TRP A 39 16.23 -1.26 -9.79
C TRP A 39 16.93 -1.27 -11.16
N MET A 40 16.26 -1.81 -12.18
CA MET A 40 16.76 -1.81 -13.56
C MET A 40 16.82 -0.40 -14.15
N GLU A 41 15.82 0.44 -13.89
CA GLU A 41 15.77 1.84 -14.31
C GLU A 41 16.92 2.66 -13.70
N ALA A 42 17.37 2.30 -12.50
CA ALA A 42 18.58 2.85 -11.88
C ALA A 42 19.90 2.34 -12.51
N GLY A 43 19.84 1.54 -13.58
CA GLY A 43 21.00 1.04 -14.33
C GLY A 43 21.62 -0.25 -13.81
N ASN A 44 20.96 -0.93 -12.86
CA ASN A 44 21.46 -2.18 -12.30
C ASN A 44 20.96 -3.41 -13.07
N LYS A 45 21.66 -4.54 -12.93
CA LYS A 45 21.24 -5.81 -13.50
C LYS A 45 20.20 -6.49 -12.63
N LEU A 46 19.15 -7.05 -13.23
CA LEU A 46 18.10 -7.77 -12.52
C LEU A 46 18.63 -8.98 -11.73
N GLU A 47 19.59 -9.72 -12.30
CA GLU A 47 20.23 -10.88 -11.67
C GLU A 47 20.90 -10.54 -10.32
N ASP A 48 21.31 -9.29 -10.15
CA ASP A 48 21.94 -8.80 -8.93
C ASP A 48 20.92 -8.37 -7.86
N PHE A 49 19.64 -8.18 -8.21
CA PHE A 49 18.61 -7.62 -7.32
C PHE A 49 18.45 -8.43 -6.03
N ALA A 50 18.37 -9.76 -6.13
CA ALA A 50 18.21 -10.63 -4.97
C ALA A 50 19.35 -10.47 -3.93
N LYS A 51 20.58 -10.23 -4.42
CA LYS A 51 21.79 -10.18 -3.60
C LYS A 51 22.18 -8.77 -3.16
N LYS A 52 22.05 -7.79 -4.06
CA LYS A 52 22.54 -6.41 -3.90
C LYS A 52 21.42 -5.38 -3.83
N GLY A 53 20.20 -5.76 -4.19
CA GLY A 53 19.03 -4.90 -4.10
C GLY A 53 18.67 -4.57 -2.65
N PRO A 54 17.79 -3.58 -2.46
CA PRO A 54 17.37 -3.14 -1.14
C PRO A 54 16.72 -4.29 -0.36
N LYS A 55 16.78 -4.19 0.97
CA LYS A 55 15.92 -4.99 1.86
C LYS A 55 14.69 -4.16 2.20
N ILE A 56 13.52 -4.75 2.02
CA ILE A 56 12.22 -4.09 2.15
C ILE A 56 11.51 -4.69 3.36
N VAL A 57 11.19 -3.85 4.33
CA VAL A 57 10.35 -4.23 5.47
C VAL A 57 8.92 -3.77 5.18
N ILE A 58 7.99 -4.71 5.13
CA ILE A 58 6.56 -4.44 4.98
C ILE A 58 5.91 -4.56 6.35
N ILE A 59 5.39 -3.45 6.83
CA ILE A 59 4.67 -3.36 8.11
C ILE A 59 3.18 -3.61 7.85
N LEU A 60 2.64 -4.68 8.42
CA LEU A 60 1.27 -5.15 8.21
C LEU A 60 0.42 -4.97 9.47
N ASP A 61 -0.89 -4.83 9.27
CA ASP A 61 -1.85 -5.06 10.33
C ASP A 61 -2.02 -6.57 10.63
N ASN A 62 -2.80 -6.87 11.66
CA ASN A 62 -2.99 -8.24 12.13
C ASN A 62 -4.10 -9.02 11.37
N ALA A 63 -4.47 -8.61 10.15
CA ALA A 63 -5.48 -9.34 9.39
C ALA A 63 -5.08 -10.81 9.20
N SER A 64 -6.02 -11.73 9.46
CA SER A 64 -5.74 -13.18 9.48
C SER A 64 -5.16 -13.71 8.18
N PHE A 65 -5.55 -13.12 7.05
CA PHE A 65 -5.06 -13.52 5.73
C PHE A 65 -3.61 -13.10 5.45
N HIS A 66 -3.00 -12.20 6.23
CA HIS A 66 -1.56 -11.93 6.17
C HIS A 66 -0.73 -13.03 6.83
N LYS A 67 -1.31 -13.79 7.75
CA LYS A 67 -0.59 -14.70 8.66
C LYS A 67 -0.58 -16.17 8.24
N LYS A 68 -1.13 -16.51 7.07
CA LYS A 68 -1.23 -17.92 6.65
C LYS A 68 0.17 -18.45 6.29
N ALA A 69 0.69 -19.38 7.09
CA ALA A 69 2.05 -19.92 7.00
C ALA A 69 2.45 -20.35 5.58
N GLU A 70 1.55 -21.05 4.85
CA GLU A 70 1.76 -21.43 3.46
C GLU A 70 2.16 -20.25 2.55
N TYR A 71 1.52 -19.10 2.73
CA TYR A 71 1.80 -17.91 1.92
C TYR A 71 3.00 -17.13 2.46
N ILE A 72 3.25 -17.13 3.76
CA ILE A 72 4.46 -16.54 4.34
C ILE A 72 5.70 -17.22 3.74
N HIS A 73 5.74 -18.56 3.73
CA HIS A 73 6.86 -19.29 3.14
C HIS A 73 7.03 -19.03 1.64
N LYS A 74 5.93 -18.96 0.89
CA LYS A 74 5.98 -18.57 -0.53
C LYS A 74 6.54 -17.16 -0.73
N ILE A 75 6.22 -16.21 0.15
CA ILE A 75 6.75 -14.85 0.09
C ILE A 75 8.25 -14.86 0.38
N GLU A 76 8.70 -15.58 1.39
CA GLU A 76 10.12 -15.70 1.75
C GLU A 76 10.96 -16.34 0.62
N GLU A 77 10.42 -17.36 -0.04
CA GLU A 77 11.07 -18.06 -1.14
C GLU A 77 11.09 -17.22 -2.43
N ASP A 78 9.94 -16.68 -2.85
CA ASP A 78 9.82 -15.99 -4.13
C ASP A 78 10.34 -14.55 -4.10
N MET A 79 10.37 -13.92 -2.92
CA MET A 79 10.67 -12.50 -2.74
C MET A 79 11.65 -12.29 -1.57
N PRO A 80 12.89 -12.80 -1.67
CA PRO A 80 13.86 -12.87 -0.56
C PRO A 80 14.36 -11.51 -0.05
N ASN A 81 13.99 -10.41 -0.70
CA ASN A 81 14.26 -9.05 -0.22
C ASN A 81 13.13 -8.48 0.65
N ILE A 82 11.97 -9.13 0.71
CA ILE A 82 10.83 -8.71 1.54
C ILE A 82 10.88 -9.39 2.90
N TYR A 83 10.75 -8.58 3.95
CA TYR A 83 10.55 -9.01 5.33
C TYR A 83 9.20 -8.52 5.82
N LEU A 84 8.42 -9.40 6.42
CA LEU A 84 7.10 -9.07 6.95
C LEU A 84 7.20 -8.79 8.45
N GLU A 85 6.77 -7.61 8.85
CA GLU A 85 6.66 -7.20 10.25
C GLU A 85 5.20 -6.87 10.56
N TYR A 86 4.77 -7.13 11.79
CA TYR A 86 3.39 -6.93 12.21
C TYR A 86 3.32 -5.85 13.28
N LEU A 87 2.36 -4.94 13.13
CA LEU A 87 2.05 -3.98 14.18
C LEU A 87 1.55 -4.71 15.44
N PRO A 88 1.69 -4.10 16.63
CA PRO A 88 1.00 -4.58 17.82
C PRO A 88 -0.51 -4.60 17.60
N GLU A 89 -1.24 -5.39 18.38
CA GLU A 89 -2.70 -5.42 18.29
C GLU A 89 -3.30 -4.04 18.60
N TYR A 90 -4.46 -3.75 17.99
CA TYR A 90 -5.21 -2.50 18.19
C TYR A 90 -4.39 -1.21 17.99
N SER A 91 -3.43 -1.24 17.07
CA SER A 91 -2.48 -0.15 16.83
C SER A 91 -2.64 0.55 15.46
N PRO A 92 -3.87 0.93 15.03
CA PRO A 92 -4.07 1.55 13.72
C PRO A 92 -3.37 2.91 13.59
N ASP A 93 -3.19 3.63 14.70
CA ASP A 93 -2.51 4.93 14.71
C ASP A 93 -1.03 4.85 14.30
N TYR A 94 -0.42 3.65 14.37
CA TYR A 94 0.95 3.40 13.90
C TYR A 94 1.02 3.05 12.41
N ASN A 95 -0.13 2.78 11.77
CA ASN A 95 -0.19 2.48 10.36
C ASN A 95 -0.37 3.76 9.53
N LEU A 96 0.70 4.22 8.88
CA LEU A 96 0.67 5.48 8.12
C LEU A 96 -0.33 5.50 6.95
N ILE A 97 -0.69 4.33 6.39
CA ILE A 97 -1.69 4.27 5.31
C ILE A 97 -3.09 4.72 5.80
N GLU A 98 -3.38 4.64 7.10
CA GLU A 98 -4.65 5.08 7.66
C GLU A 98 -4.89 6.58 7.42
N LEU A 99 -3.83 7.40 7.37
CA LEU A 99 -3.94 8.81 7.02
C LEU A 99 -4.39 9.00 5.57
N VAL A 100 -3.89 8.16 4.66
CA VAL A 100 -4.28 8.16 3.24
C VAL A 100 -5.75 7.77 3.11
N TRP A 101 -6.15 6.67 3.75
CA TRP A 101 -7.55 6.21 3.74
C TRP A 101 -8.51 7.22 4.35
N HIS A 102 -8.11 7.86 5.45
CA HIS A 102 -8.92 8.87 6.08
C HIS A 102 -9.14 10.08 5.17
N SER A 103 -8.07 10.57 4.53
CA SER A 103 -8.15 11.71 3.62
C SER A 103 -9.00 11.40 2.38
N ALA A 104 -8.88 10.18 1.83
CA ALA A 104 -9.73 9.73 0.73
C ALA A 104 -11.21 9.66 1.15
N LYS A 105 -11.51 9.11 2.34
CA LYS A 105 -12.87 9.04 2.89
C LYS A 105 -13.47 10.43 3.14
N GLU A 106 -12.69 11.36 3.68
CA GLU A 106 -13.12 12.75 3.85
C GLU A 106 -13.46 13.40 2.51
N TYR A 107 -12.63 13.17 1.49
CA TYR A 107 -12.86 13.74 0.16
C TYR A 107 -14.17 13.25 -0.48
N ILE A 108 -14.47 11.96 -0.38
CA ILE A 108 -15.69 11.36 -0.96
C ILE A 108 -16.92 11.48 -0.05
N ALA A 109 -16.78 12.01 1.16
CA ALA A 109 -17.87 12.11 2.11
C ALA A 109 -19.04 12.91 1.52
N ASN A 110 -20.27 12.46 1.79
CA ASN A 110 -21.52 13.06 1.31
C ASN A 110 -21.67 13.13 -0.22
N ARG A 111 -20.92 12.32 -0.97
CA ARG A 111 -21.10 12.16 -2.42
C ARG A 111 -21.86 10.87 -2.74
N VAL A 112 -22.62 10.89 -3.83
CA VAL A 112 -23.33 9.72 -4.38
C VAL A 112 -22.70 9.38 -5.72
N PHE A 113 -22.47 8.09 -5.95
CA PHE A 113 -21.91 7.55 -7.19
C PHE A 113 -22.97 6.70 -7.90
N LYS A 114 -22.99 6.74 -9.22
CA LYS A 114 -23.92 6.00 -10.08
C LYS A 114 -23.58 4.51 -10.13
N SER A 115 -22.30 4.16 -9.98
CA SER A 115 -21.85 2.77 -10.00
C SER A 115 -20.57 2.56 -9.17
N ILE A 116 -20.22 1.29 -8.96
CA ILE A 116 -18.97 0.91 -8.27
C ILE A 116 -17.76 1.32 -9.14
N GLU A 117 -17.87 1.19 -10.46
CA GLU A 117 -16.83 1.54 -11.42
C GLU A 117 -16.51 3.03 -11.39
N GLU A 118 -17.53 3.89 -11.25
CA GLU A 118 -17.32 5.33 -11.09
C GLU A 118 -16.54 5.64 -9.80
N LEU A 119 -16.90 5.00 -8.69
CA LEU A 119 -16.18 5.14 -7.43
C LEU A 119 -14.74 4.62 -7.54
N GLU A 120 -14.53 3.46 -8.16
CA GLU A 120 -13.22 2.86 -8.35
C GLU A 120 -12.31 3.74 -9.22
N CYS A 121 -12.84 4.30 -10.32
CA CYS A 121 -12.12 5.24 -11.17
C CYS A 121 -11.68 6.49 -10.40
N LEU A 122 -12.58 7.08 -9.59
CA LEU A 122 -12.23 8.20 -8.73
C LEU A 122 -11.17 7.81 -7.71
N LEU A 123 -11.32 6.67 -7.04
CA LEU A 123 -10.35 6.23 -6.03
C LEU A 123 -8.99 5.94 -6.65
N ASN A 124 -8.93 5.38 -7.87
CA ASN A 124 -7.67 5.17 -8.58
C ASN A 124 -6.97 6.51 -8.85
N HIS A 125 -7.72 7.49 -9.35
CA HIS A 125 -7.20 8.84 -9.58
C HIS A 125 -6.64 9.48 -8.29
N LEU A 126 -7.41 9.41 -7.20
CA LEU A 126 -7.00 9.96 -5.91
C LEU A 126 -5.77 9.25 -5.32
N LEU A 127 -5.76 7.93 -5.35
CA LEU A 127 -4.83 7.12 -4.57
C LEU A 127 -3.57 6.73 -5.33
N ASN A 128 -3.64 6.55 -6.64
CA ASN A 128 -2.53 6.09 -7.47
C ASN A 128 -2.00 7.17 -8.42
N GLU A 129 -2.85 8.09 -8.89
CA GLU A 129 -2.48 9.09 -9.94
C GLU A 129 -2.19 10.49 -9.37
N GLY A 130 -2.07 10.61 -8.04
CA GLY A 130 -1.72 11.88 -7.40
C GLY A 130 -2.88 12.86 -7.21
N GLY A 131 -4.13 12.46 -7.46
CA GLY A 131 -5.32 13.30 -7.25
C GLY A 131 -5.60 13.66 -5.78
N LEU A 132 -4.93 13.01 -4.81
CA LEU A 132 -5.08 13.28 -3.38
C LEU A 132 -3.78 13.77 -2.74
N ILE A 133 -3.80 15.02 -2.28
CA ILE A 133 -2.72 15.65 -1.51
C ILE A 133 -2.88 15.29 -0.03
N ILE A 134 -1.82 14.77 0.59
CA ILE A 134 -1.80 14.39 2.01
C ILE A 134 -0.95 15.38 2.81
N LYS A 135 -1.53 15.93 3.87
CA LYS A 135 -0.81 16.78 4.83
C LYS A 135 -0.19 15.91 5.93
N TRP A 136 1.05 15.47 5.70
CA TRP A 136 1.79 14.55 6.57
C TRP A 136 2.08 15.08 7.99
N VAL A 137 2.06 16.41 8.19
CA VAL A 137 2.32 17.05 9.50
C VAL A 137 1.08 17.05 10.42
N ARG A 138 -0.05 16.50 9.97
CA ARG A 138 -1.27 16.44 10.79
C ARG A 138 -1.17 15.37 11.86
N LYS A 139 -1.45 15.75 13.11
CA LYS A 139 -1.79 14.77 14.15
C LYS A 139 -3.07 14.04 13.72
N ILE A 140 -3.10 12.71 13.86
CA ILE A 140 -4.29 11.88 13.59
C ILE A 140 -5.52 12.38 14.37
N LYS A 141 -5.31 13.04 15.52
CA LYS A 141 -6.36 13.67 16.34
C LYS A 141 -7.03 14.90 15.69
N ASN A 142 -6.40 15.54 14.70
CA ASN A 142 -6.90 16.76 14.05
C ASN A 142 -7.70 16.46 12.77
N LYS A 143 -8.59 15.46 12.86
CA LYS A 143 -9.49 14.96 11.80
C LYS A 143 -10.38 16.11 11.27
N GLY A 144 -10.61 16.20 9.97
CA GLY A 144 -11.62 17.09 9.37
C GLY A 144 -11.17 18.47 8.85
N ASN A 145 -9.92 18.89 9.06
CA ASN A 145 -9.49 20.28 8.73
C ASN A 145 -8.96 20.48 7.29
N ALA A 146 -9.32 19.63 6.32
CA ALA A 146 -9.03 19.65 4.86
C ALA A 146 -8.00 20.67 4.28
N VAL A 147 -7.11 20.21 3.38
CA VAL A 147 -7.05 20.87 2.06
C VAL A 147 -7.24 19.77 1.03
N ILE A 148 -8.22 20.07 0.18
CA ILE A 148 -8.84 19.31 -0.89
C ILE A 148 -8.06 19.58 -2.19
N THR A 149 -8.33 18.73 -3.18
CA THR A 149 -7.86 18.65 -4.57
C THR A 149 -7.12 19.83 -5.20
N VAL A 150 -6.24 19.47 -6.13
CA VAL A 150 -5.84 20.35 -7.24
C VAL A 150 -7.09 20.75 -8.04
#